data_AF-A0A9N7LT31-F1
#
_entry.id   AF-A0A9N7LT31-F1
#
_cell.length_a   1.000
_cell.length_b   1.000
_cell.length_c   1.000
_cell.angle_alpha   90.00
_cell.angle_beta   90.00
_cell.angle_gamma   90.00
#
_symmetry.space_group_name_H-M   'P 1'
#
loop_
_entity.id
_entity.type
_entity.pdbx_description
1 polymer ?
#
loop_
_entity_poly.entity_id
_entity_poly.type
_entity_poly.pdbx_seq_one_letter_code
_entity_poly.pdbx_strand_id
1 'polypeptide(L)'
;MGPIKISGSEGQFSAHAPLATYESPVWPSVGRGAKLSRLTENGIVTTLIDEKMTRSILLIAPDAAVANNTARQLQTEFAELAAVVGQTSRFAELIGMHPQITANLLFIRFEFRTGDASGHNMATLAADHLIAHILTRYPQMEYGSISGNCAATKSRPRSTAS
;
A
#
# COMPACT_ATOMS: atom_id res chain seq x y z
N MET A 1 -14.08 -24.27 2.98
CA MET A 1 -13.11 -25.25 2.44
C MET A 1 -11.98 -25.47 3.43
N GLY A 2 -11.58 -26.71 3.74
CA GLY A 2 -10.50 -26.97 4.70
C GLY A 2 -10.55 -28.39 5.31
N PRO A 3 -9.79 -28.64 6.40
CA PRO A 3 -8.75 -27.76 6.94
C PRO A 3 -7.55 -27.62 6.00
N ILE A 4 -6.93 -26.44 5.91
CA ILE A 4 -5.71 -26.20 5.14
C ILE A 4 -4.56 -26.12 6.15
N LYS A 5 -3.47 -26.86 5.92
CA LYS A 5 -2.27 -26.80 6.78
C LYS A 5 -1.28 -25.79 6.18
N ILE A 6 -0.94 -24.77 6.96
CA ILE A 6 -0.02 -23.70 6.57
C ILE A 6 1.08 -23.61 7.62
N SER A 7 2.31 -23.42 7.16
CA SER A 7 3.48 -23.13 7.99
C SER A 7 4.19 -21.89 7.49
N GLY A 8 4.89 -21.18 8.36
CA GLY A 8 5.60 -19.97 7.96
C GLY A 8 6.36 -19.31 9.10
N SER A 9 6.82 -18.09 8.83
CA SER A 9 7.52 -17.23 9.82
C SER A 9 6.70 -17.04 11.10
N GLU A 10 5.37 -16.97 10.97
CA GLU A 10 4.42 -16.77 12.07
C GLU A 10 3.97 -18.08 12.75
N GLY A 11 4.58 -19.22 12.39
CA GLY A 11 4.30 -20.53 12.98
C GLY A 11 3.47 -21.45 12.09
N GLN A 12 2.92 -22.50 12.70
CA GLN A 12 2.10 -23.51 12.01
C GLN A 12 0.65 -23.42 12.46
N PHE A 13 -0.28 -23.38 11.51
CA PHE A 13 -1.70 -23.33 11.81
C PHE A 13 -2.53 -24.11 10.80
N SER A 14 -3.73 -24.50 11.24
CA SER A 14 -4.71 -25.12 10.36
C SER A 14 -6.02 -24.35 10.38
N ALA A 15 -6.50 -23.96 9.20
CA ALA A 15 -7.66 -23.10 9.06
C ALA A 15 -8.69 -23.65 8.07
N HIS A 16 -9.96 -23.32 8.31
CA HIS A 16 -11.00 -23.46 7.30
C HIS A 16 -11.21 -22.10 6.63
N ALA A 17 -11.04 -22.05 5.32
CA ALA A 17 -11.26 -20.83 4.54
C ALA A 17 -12.73 -20.74 4.10
N PRO A 18 -13.45 -19.65 4.42
CA PRO A 18 -14.75 -19.38 3.79
C PRO A 18 -14.52 -19.10 2.30
N LEU A 19 -15.36 -19.67 1.44
CA LEU A 19 -15.34 -19.45 -0.01
C LEU A 19 -16.77 -19.18 -0.45
N ALA A 20 -16.98 -18.11 -1.22
CA ALA A 20 -18.28 -17.76 -1.78
C ALA A 20 -18.13 -17.60 -3.30
N THR A 21 -18.64 -18.57 -4.06
CA THR A 21 -18.59 -18.56 -5.53
C THR A 21 -19.76 -19.37 -6.10
N TYR A 22 -20.28 -18.94 -7.25
CA TYR A 22 -21.25 -19.70 -8.04
C TYR A 22 -20.57 -20.71 -9.00
N GLU A 23 -19.24 -20.70 -9.07
CA GLU A 23 -18.48 -21.61 -9.93
C GLU A 23 -18.30 -22.98 -9.25
N SER A 24 -19.24 -23.90 -9.52
CA SER A 24 -19.28 -25.24 -8.90
C SER A 24 -17.96 -26.03 -8.96
N PRO A 25 -17.16 -26.01 -10.04
CA PRO A 25 -15.88 -26.74 -10.10
C PRO A 25 -14.80 -26.27 -9.10
N VAL A 26 -14.89 -25.03 -8.59
CA VAL A 26 -13.88 -24.48 -7.66
C VAL A 26 -13.89 -25.21 -6.32
N TRP A 27 -15.08 -25.60 -5.84
CA TRP A 27 -15.25 -26.29 -4.56
C TRP A 27 -14.44 -27.59 -4.46
N PRO A 28 -14.63 -28.61 -5.33
CA PRO A 28 -13.84 -29.83 -5.27
C PRO A 28 -12.35 -29.59 -5.56
N SER A 29 -12.02 -28.58 -6.39
CA SER A 29 -10.63 -28.23 -6.69
C SER A 29 -9.86 -27.72 -5.46
N VAL A 30 -10.40 -26.72 -4.78
CA VAL A 30 -9.81 -26.18 -3.54
C VAL A 30 -9.80 -27.26 -2.44
N GLY A 31 -10.79 -28.16 -2.42
CA GLY A 31 -10.85 -29.27 -1.47
C GLY A 31 -9.70 -30.27 -1.64
N ARG A 32 -9.33 -30.59 -2.88
CA ARG A 32 -8.14 -31.41 -3.17
C ARG A 32 -6.86 -30.73 -2.72
N GLY A 33 -6.71 -29.43 -3.00
CA GLY A 33 -5.56 -28.64 -2.53
C GLY A 33 -5.44 -28.62 -0.99
N ALA A 34 -6.57 -28.42 -0.29
CA ALA A 34 -6.61 -28.51 1.17
C ALA A 34 -6.20 -29.90 1.67
N LYS A 35 -6.64 -30.99 1.02
CA LYS A 35 -6.19 -32.35 1.36
C LYS A 35 -4.68 -32.52 1.17
N LEU A 36 -4.13 -32.09 0.05
CA LEU A 36 -2.69 -32.16 -0.22
C LEU A 36 -1.88 -31.40 0.83
N SER A 37 -2.32 -30.19 1.21
CA SER A 37 -1.64 -29.43 2.27
C SER A 37 -1.50 -30.21 3.59
N ARG A 38 -2.47 -31.07 3.93
CA ARG A 38 -2.41 -31.84 5.18
C ARG A 38 -1.53 -33.09 5.08
N LEU A 39 -1.33 -33.61 3.87
CA LEU A 39 -0.49 -34.78 3.61
C LEU A 39 1.00 -34.42 3.48
N THR A 40 1.29 -33.16 3.14
CA THR A 40 2.65 -32.62 3.13
C THR A 40 3.12 -32.33 4.57
N GLU A 41 4.32 -32.76 4.92
CA GLU A 41 4.90 -32.62 6.27
C GLU A 41 4.81 -31.19 6.81
N ASN A 42 5.21 -30.19 6.01
CA ASN A 42 5.15 -28.78 6.38
C ASN A 42 3.89 -28.06 5.86
N GLY A 43 3.00 -28.75 5.16
CA GLY A 43 1.88 -28.13 4.46
C GLY A 43 2.29 -27.07 3.45
N ILE A 44 1.51 -26.00 3.34
CA ILE A 44 1.84 -24.84 2.49
C ILE A 44 2.79 -23.94 3.29
N VAL A 45 4.03 -23.78 2.80
CA VAL A 45 5.04 -22.91 3.43
C VAL A 45 4.88 -21.49 2.89
N THR A 46 4.67 -20.51 3.78
CA THR A 46 4.51 -19.10 3.44
C THR A 46 5.46 -18.22 4.24
N THR A 47 6.00 -17.17 3.62
CA THR A 47 6.87 -16.19 4.28
C THR A 47 6.32 -14.80 4.03
N LEU A 48 6.10 -14.02 5.09
CA LEU A 48 5.77 -12.60 4.98
C LEU A 48 7.07 -11.83 4.68
N ILE A 49 7.16 -11.22 3.50
CA ILE A 49 8.38 -10.50 3.06
C ILE A 49 8.32 -9.03 3.47
N ASP A 50 7.16 -8.38 3.29
CA ASP A 50 6.95 -6.97 3.61
C ASP A 50 5.46 -6.73 3.85
N GLU A 51 5.14 -5.90 4.84
CA GLU A 51 3.77 -5.46 5.14
C GLU A 51 3.73 -3.95 5.17
N LYS A 52 3.19 -3.38 4.09
CA LYS A 52 3.00 -1.94 3.97
C LYS A 52 1.81 -1.61 3.11
N MET A 53 1.09 -0.57 3.52
CA MET A 53 0.04 0.03 2.71
C MET A 53 0.62 1.21 1.93
N THR A 54 0.21 1.40 0.68
CA THR A 54 0.66 2.53 -0.13
C THR A 54 -0.50 3.42 -0.56
N ARG A 55 -0.24 4.73 -0.62
CA ARG A 55 -1.15 5.73 -1.20
C ARG A 55 -0.36 6.71 -2.04
N SER A 56 -0.86 7.01 -3.24
CA SER A 56 -0.20 7.93 -4.15
C SER A 56 -1.03 9.19 -4.35
N ILE A 57 -0.40 10.33 -4.11
CA ILE A 57 -0.97 11.66 -4.37
C ILE A 57 -0.32 12.26 -5.62
N LEU A 58 -1.00 13.23 -6.21
CA LEU A 58 -0.53 14.05 -7.30
C LEU A 58 -0.65 15.53 -6.91
N LEU A 59 0.46 16.23 -7.02
CA LEU A 59 0.55 17.69 -6.90
C LEU A 59 1.03 18.28 -8.23
N ILE A 60 0.55 19.47 -8.55
CA ILE A 60 0.90 20.20 -9.77
C ILE A 60 1.75 21.40 -9.37
N ALA A 61 2.95 21.49 -9.92
CA ALA A 61 3.84 22.64 -9.73
C ALA A 61 3.70 23.63 -10.89
N PRO A 62 4.18 24.88 -10.75
CA PRO A 62 4.26 25.84 -11.85
C PRO A 62 5.19 25.36 -12.97
N ASP A 63 6.28 24.70 -12.62
CA ASP A 63 7.26 24.13 -13.55
C ASP A 63 8.00 22.92 -12.95
N ALA A 64 8.82 22.26 -13.78
CA ALA A 64 9.59 21.09 -13.39
C ALA A 64 10.66 21.39 -12.31
N ALA A 65 11.21 22.61 -12.27
CA ALA A 65 12.22 22.99 -11.30
C ALA A 65 11.61 23.14 -9.90
N VAL A 66 10.42 23.74 -9.81
CA VAL A 66 9.64 23.82 -8.57
C VAL A 66 9.26 22.43 -8.09
N ALA A 67 8.75 21.54 -8.98
CA ALA A 67 8.42 20.17 -8.62
C ALA A 67 9.63 19.43 -8.01
N ASN A 68 10.81 19.58 -8.61
CA ASN A 68 12.05 18.95 -8.13
C ASN A 68 12.51 19.53 -6.79
N ASN A 69 12.47 20.85 -6.64
CA ASN A 69 12.86 21.50 -5.39
C ASN A 69 11.93 21.09 -4.23
N THR A 70 10.61 21.10 -4.46
CA THR A 70 9.63 20.65 -3.47
C THR A 70 9.83 19.17 -3.12
N ALA A 71 10.06 18.29 -4.09
CA ALA A 71 10.33 16.88 -3.81
C ALA A 71 11.57 16.68 -2.91
N ARG A 72 12.66 17.42 -3.16
CA ARG A 72 13.87 17.36 -2.34
C ARG A 72 13.63 17.90 -0.93
N GLN A 73 12.87 18.99 -0.79
CA GLN A 73 12.55 19.55 0.52
C GLN A 73 11.66 18.61 1.33
N LEU A 74 10.64 18.02 0.73
CA LEU A 74 9.79 17.02 1.39
C LEU A 74 10.60 15.80 1.87
N GLN A 75 11.64 15.39 1.13
CA GLN A 75 12.54 14.33 1.59
C GLN A 75 13.33 14.74 2.84
N THR A 76 13.77 16.00 2.93
CA THR A 76 14.44 16.50 4.14
C THR A 76 13.48 16.71 5.32
N GLU A 77 12.20 16.97 5.03
CA GLU A 77 11.14 17.19 6.01
C GLU A 77 10.38 15.91 6.37
N PHE A 78 10.91 14.73 6.01
CA PHE A 78 10.21 13.45 6.21
C PHE A 78 9.77 13.21 7.67
N ALA A 79 10.57 13.63 8.65
CA ALA A 79 10.22 13.49 10.07
C ALA A 79 8.99 14.34 10.45
N GLU A 80 8.84 15.52 9.86
CA GLU A 80 7.67 16.38 10.06
C GLU A 80 6.43 15.75 9.41
N LEU A 81 6.57 15.23 8.18
CA LEU A 81 5.51 14.49 7.50
C LEU A 81 5.07 13.25 8.30
N ALA A 82 6.01 12.53 8.91
CA ALA A 82 5.71 11.40 9.77
C ALA A 82 4.94 11.83 11.03
N ALA A 83 5.29 12.99 11.61
CA ALA A 83 4.55 13.55 12.75
C ALA A 83 3.11 13.94 12.38
N VAL A 84 2.89 14.49 11.18
CA VAL A 84 1.54 14.79 10.65
C VAL A 84 0.72 13.50 10.53
N VAL A 85 1.32 12.43 10.02
CA VAL A 85 0.65 11.12 9.90
C VAL A 85 0.28 10.55 11.27
N GLY A 86 1.20 10.63 12.24
CA GLY A 86 0.96 10.14 13.61
C GLY A 86 -0.20 10.84 14.34
N GLN A 87 -0.59 12.04 13.92
CA GLN A 87 -1.75 12.76 14.45
C GLN A 87 -3.09 12.19 13.95
N THR A 88 -3.09 11.48 12.81
CA THR A 88 -4.33 10.93 12.21
C THR A 88 -4.78 9.63 12.87
N SER A 89 -3.85 8.79 13.30
CA SER A 89 -4.13 7.51 13.93
C SER A 89 -2.89 7.01 14.68
N ARG A 90 -3.09 6.45 15.88
CA ARG A 90 -2.02 5.80 16.65
C ARG A 90 -1.41 4.58 15.96
N PHE A 91 -2.08 4.04 14.94
CA PHE A 91 -1.62 2.88 14.17
C PHE A 91 -1.02 3.25 12.82
N ALA A 92 -1.10 4.52 12.42
CA ALA A 92 -0.54 4.98 11.15
C ALA A 92 0.88 5.51 11.37
N GLU A 93 1.83 4.85 10.72
CA GLU A 93 3.23 5.29 10.71
C GLU A 93 3.66 5.49 9.26
N LEU A 94 4.21 6.67 8.94
CA LEU A 94 4.82 6.92 7.63
C LEU A 94 6.21 6.30 7.63
N ILE A 95 6.41 5.26 6.82
CA ILE A 95 7.67 4.50 6.75
C ILE A 95 8.47 4.79 5.48
N GLY A 96 7.84 5.39 4.47
CA GLY A 96 8.51 5.69 3.21
C GLY A 96 7.80 6.74 2.37
N MET A 97 8.56 7.41 1.51
CA MET A 97 8.06 8.37 0.54
C MET A 97 8.87 8.28 -0.75
N HIS A 98 8.19 8.08 -1.87
CA HIS A 98 8.81 7.95 -3.19
C HIS A 98 8.22 8.98 -4.15
N PRO A 99 8.89 10.12 -4.35
CA PRO A 99 8.49 11.11 -5.34
C PRO A 99 8.89 10.67 -6.76
N GLN A 100 8.05 10.97 -7.73
CA GLN A 100 8.28 10.82 -9.18
C GLN A 100 7.78 12.07 -9.89
N ILE A 101 8.57 12.59 -10.82
CA ILE A 101 8.27 13.86 -11.51
C ILE A 101 8.06 13.59 -12.99
N THR A 102 7.02 14.19 -13.58
CA THR A 102 6.76 14.18 -15.03
C THR A 102 6.33 15.57 -15.45
N ALA A 103 7.20 16.28 -16.19
CA ALA A 103 7.04 17.71 -16.45
C ALA A 103 6.86 18.50 -15.14
N ASN A 104 5.74 19.21 -14.97
CA ASN A 104 5.40 19.95 -13.76
C ASN A 104 4.55 19.13 -12.75
N LEU A 105 4.32 17.84 -13.01
CA LEU A 105 3.55 16.96 -12.14
C LEU A 105 4.47 16.25 -11.14
N LEU A 106 4.12 16.30 -9.86
CA LEU A 106 4.80 15.60 -8.77
C LEU A 106 3.88 14.51 -8.21
N PHE A 107 4.19 13.27 -8.54
CA PHE A 107 3.56 12.09 -7.95
C PHE A 107 4.34 11.70 -6.70
N ILE A 108 3.65 11.46 -5.59
CA ILE A 108 4.30 11.01 -4.35
C ILE A 108 3.59 9.74 -3.89
N ARG A 109 4.33 8.62 -3.82
CA ARG A 109 3.86 7.39 -3.18
C ARG A 109 4.34 7.35 -1.73
N PHE A 110 3.39 7.48 -0.81
CA PHE A 110 3.63 7.26 0.61
C PHE A 110 3.47 5.78 0.94
N GLU A 111 4.33 5.30 1.82
CA GLU A 111 4.29 3.95 2.37
C GLU A 111 3.98 4.08 3.87
N PHE A 112 2.96 3.36 4.31
CA PHE A 112 2.46 3.40 5.67
C PHE A 112 2.48 2.01 6.29
N ARG A 113 2.77 1.94 7.58
CA ARG A 113 2.42 0.80 8.42
C ARG A 113 1.08 1.10 9.09
N THR A 114 0.18 0.12 9.11
CA THR A 114 -1.21 0.29 9.59
C THR A 114 -1.61 -0.69 10.70
N GLY A 115 -0.64 -1.34 11.34
CA GLY A 115 -0.87 -2.44 12.29
C GLY A 115 -1.65 -3.59 11.65
N ASP A 116 -2.51 -4.25 12.41
CA ASP A 116 -3.31 -5.40 11.95
C ASP A 116 -4.49 -5.03 11.02
N ALA A 117 -4.66 -3.75 10.69
CA ALA A 117 -5.74 -3.29 9.83
C ALA A 117 -5.35 -3.38 8.34
N SER A 118 -6.31 -3.68 7.48
CA SER A 118 -6.16 -3.62 6.01
C SER A 118 -5.68 -2.26 5.48
N GLY A 119 -5.76 -1.20 6.29
CA GLY A 119 -4.99 0.03 6.09
C GLY A 119 -5.52 1.02 5.05
N HIS A 120 -6.47 0.64 4.19
CA HIS A 120 -6.93 1.47 3.06
C HIS A 120 -7.52 2.83 3.49
N ASN A 121 -8.47 2.84 4.44
CA ASN A 121 -9.08 4.09 4.92
C ASN A 121 -8.08 4.93 5.71
N MET A 122 -7.23 4.27 6.50
CA MET A 122 -6.22 4.92 7.31
C MET A 122 -5.17 5.61 6.45
N ALA A 123 -4.68 4.95 5.41
CA ALA A 123 -3.73 5.51 4.45
C ALA A 123 -4.36 6.64 3.61
N THR A 124 -5.68 6.61 3.36
CA THR A 124 -6.38 7.70 2.69
C THR A 124 -6.44 8.94 3.57
N LEU A 125 -6.88 8.79 4.82
CA LEU A 125 -6.94 9.89 5.77
C LEU A 125 -5.55 10.48 6.02
N ALA A 126 -4.53 9.63 6.19
CA ALA A 126 -3.15 10.08 6.34
C ALA A 126 -2.67 10.87 5.11
N ALA A 127 -3.00 10.41 3.89
CA ALA A 127 -2.67 11.12 2.67
C ALA A 127 -3.42 12.47 2.54
N ASP A 128 -4.69 12.55 2.94
CA ASP A 128 -5.45 13.81 2.97
C ASP A 128 -4.78 14.85 3.88
N HIS A 129 -4.37 14.45 5.09
CA HIS A 129 -3.65 15.32 6.02
C HIS A 129 -2.28 15.75 5.49
N LEU A 130 -1.54 14.83 4.85
CA LEU A 130 -0.27 15.15 4.21
C LEU A 130 -0.47 16.17 3.07
N ILE A 131 -1.48 15.99 2.23
CA ILE A 131 -1.82 16.94 1.16
C ILE A 131 -2.10 18.32 1.75
N ALA A 132 -2.96 18.42 2.76
CA ALA A 132 -3.32 19.69 3.39
C ALA A 132 -2.09 20.39 3.99
N HIS A 133 -1.21 19.64 4.66
CA HIS A 133 0.03 20.16 5.22
C HIS A 133 0.99 20.66 4.12
N ILE A 134 1.19 19.86 3.06
CA ILE A 134 2.08 20.22 1.95
C ILE A 134 1.57 21.48 1.22
N LEU A 135 0.27 21.58 0.94
CA LEU A 135 -0.30 22.75 0.25
C LEU A 135 -0.24 24.01 1.12
N THR A 136 -0.30 23.88 2.44
CA THR A 136 -0.11 25.01 3.36
C THR A 136 1.35 25.48 3.37
N ARG A 137 2.29 24.55 3.34
CA ARG A 137 3.73 24.83 3.40
C ARG A 137 4.29 25.35 2.07
N TYR A 138 3.75 24.84 0.96
CA TYR A 138 4.17 25.11 -0.41
C TYR A 138 2.98 25.68 -1.21
N PRO A 139 2.61 26.95 -0.99
CA PRO A 139 1.43 27.55 -1.62
C PRO A 139 1.53 27.67 -3.14
N GLN A 140 2.73 27.51 -3.71
CA GLN A 140 2.94 27.43 -5.16
C GLN A 140 2.51 26.09 -5.77
N MET A 141 2.25 25.07 -4.94
CA MET A 141 1.76 23.77 -5.40
C MET A 141 0.24 23.76 -5.45
N GLU A 142 -0.32 23.15 -6.49
CA GLU A 142 -1.75 22.93 -6.64
C GLU A 142 -2.11 21.46 -6.38
N TYR A 143 -3.32 21.25 -5.86
CA TYR A 143 -3.87 19.92 -5.70
C TYR A 143 -4.18 19.29 -7.06
N GLY A 144 -3.65 18.09 -7.33
CA GLY A 144 -4.03 17.30 -8.50
C GLY A 144 -5.04 16.21 -8.16
N SER A 145 -4.63 15.22 -7.36
CA SER A 145 -5.49 14.08 -6.98
C SER A 145 -4.95 13.32 -5.76
N ILE A 146 -5.84 12.75 -4.95
CA ILE A 146 -5.50 11.82 -3.86
C ILE A 146 -5.31 10.36 -4.33
N SER A 147 -5.67 10.07 -5.57
CA SER A 147 -5.44 8.79 -6.24
C SER A 147 -4.87 9.04 -7.62
N GLY A 148 -3.59 9.42 -7.66
CA GLY A 148 -2.88 9.70 -8.91
C GLY A 148 -2.48 8.44 -9.68
N ASN A 149 -3.31 7.38 -9.74
CA ASN A 149 -3.13 6.10 -10.47
C ASN A 149 -1.74 5.39 -10.41
N CYS A 150 -0.79 5.89 -9.62
CA CYS A 150 0.51 5.26 -9.29
C CYS A 150 0.36 4.26 -8.13
N ALA A 151 -0.67 4.44 -7.30
CA ALA A 151 -1.16 3.38 -6.44
C ALA A 151 -2.14 2.56 -7.29
N ALA A 152 -1.64 1.45 -7.82
CA ALA A 152 -2.43 0.52 -8.63
C ALA A 152 -3.40 -0.26 -7.72
N THR A 153 -4.36 0.42 -7.10
CA THR A 153 -5.24 -0.18 -6.09
C THR A 153 -6.31 -1.08 -6.71
N LYS A 154 -6.47 -1.07 -8.05
CA LYS A 154 -7.38 -1.98 -8.78
C LYS A 154 -6.96 -2.28 -10.22
N SER A 155 -5.87 -1.69 -10.70
CA SER A 155 -5.39 -1.84 -12.07
C SER A 155 -4.10 -2.66 -12.09
N ARG A 156 -3.94 -3.54 -13.08
CA ARG A 156 -2.68 -4.26 -13.28
C ARG A 156 -1.63 -3.24 -13.77
N PRO A 157 -0.48 -3.06 -13.10
CA PRO A 157 0.59 -2.24 -13.68
C PRO A 157 1.05 -2.91 -14.97
N ARG A 158 1.06 -2.17 -16.09
CA ARG A 158 1.63 -2.68 -17.34
C ARG A 158 3.14 -2.72 -17.16
N SER A 159 3.72 -3.92 -17.10
CA SER A 159 5.15 -4.08 -17.29
C SER A 159 5.46 -3.75 -18.76
N THR A 160 6.11 -2.62 -19.01
CA THR A 160 6.86 -2.45 -20.25
C THR A 160 8.11 -3.32 -20.11
N ALA A 161 8.08 -4.50 -20.72
CA ALA A 161 9.29 -5.26 -20.98
C ALA A 161 10.10 -4.46 -22.01
N SER A 162 11.31 -4.04 -21.62
CA SER A 162 12.36 -3.61 -22.55
C SER A 162 13.07 -4.83 -23.11
#